data_AF-A0A935HJE6-F1
#
_entry.id   AF-A0A935HJE6-F1
#
_cell.length_a   1.000
_cell.length_b   1.000
_cell.length_c   1.000
_cell.angle_alpha   90.00
_cell.angle_beta   90.00
_cell.angle_gamma   90.00
#
_symmetry.space_group_name_H-M   'P 1'
#
loop_
_entity.id
_entity.type
_entity.pdbx_description
1 polymer ?
#
loop_
_entity_poly.entity_id
_entity_poly.type
_entity_poly.pdbx_seq_one_letter_code
_entity_poly.pdbx_strand_id
1 'polypeptide(L)'
;MMPARWTSALLIRMFAVAAIADPVATTPVDPNLQRAQTAMAELGQTLRTALQEKIANDGVVAAVTFCADEAPRIAAEVSEKHGVTVGRTSVRHRSAANTPSDWQRATLDAFATRVANGEDPAVVASTESNAVLRVAKGIKVEAPCLMCHGPKDSIAPDVAQAITAKYPADLATGFRLGDLRGLIWAEVSLGATGVDRP
;
A
#
# COMPACT_ATOMS: atom_id res chain seq x y z
N MET A 1 64.73 -34.91 -59.60
CA MET A 1 63.45 -35.59 -59.29
C MET A 1 62.91 -35.04 -57.99
N MET A 2 61.62 -34.68 -57.98
CA MET A 2 60.77 -34.07 -56.95
C MET A 2 60.82 -34.76 -55.55
N PRO A 3 60.31 -34.16 -54.43
CA PRO A 3 59.07 -33.35 -54.43
C PRO A 3 59.02 -32.04 -53.64
N ALA A 4 58.08 -31.23 -54.11
CA ALA A 4 57.63 -29.94 -53.61
C ALA A 4 56.88 -30.05 -52.28
N ARG A 5 57.08 -29.06 -51.40
CA ARG A 5 56.41 -28.95 -50.10
C ARG A 5 55.16 -28.09 -50.28
N TRP A 6 53.99 -28.69 -50.09
CA TRP A 6 52.70 -27.98 -50.06
C TRP A 6 52.42 -27.54 -48.62
N THR A 7 52.47 -26.23 -48.36
CA THR A 7 51.96 -25.65 -47.11
C THR A 7 50.45 -25.46 -47.25
N SER A 8 49.69 -26.34 -46.60
CA SER A 8 48.23 -26.18 -46.49
C SER A 8 47.90 -25.08 -45.49
N ALA A 9 47.27 -23.99 -45.96
CA ALA A 9 46.72 -22.95 -45.10
C ALA A 9 45.40 -23.45 -44.48
N LEU A 10 45.37 -23.57 -43.15
CA LEU A 10 44.19 -23.97 -42.39
C LEU A 10 43.25 -22.75 -42.22
N LEU A 11 42.16 -22.72 -42.99
CA LEU A 11 41.10 -21.70 -42.83
C LEU A 11 40.22 -22.06 -41.63
N ILE A 12 40.40 -21.35 -40.51
CA ILE A 12 39.52 -21.42 -39.34
C ILE A 12 38.20 -20.69 -39.69
N ARG A 13 37.11 -21.45 -39.88
CA ARG A 13 35.77 -20.89 -40.01
C ARG A 13 35.26 -20.49 -38.61
N MET A 14 35.18 -19.19 -38.38
CA MET A 14 34.54 -18.60 -37.21
C MET A 14 33.03 -18.82 -37.31
N PHE A 15 32.46 -19.71 -36.50
CA PHE A 15 31.01 -19.84 -36.35
C PHE A 15 30.52 -18.76 -35.38
N ALA A 16 29.74 -17.80 -35.88
CA ALA A 16 29.00 -16.87 -35.04
C ALA A 16 27.89 -17.63 -34.32
N VAL A 17 28.02 -17.80 -33.01
CA VAL A 17 26.93 -18.31 -32.15
C VAL A 17 25.98 -17.14 -31.92
N ALA A 18 24.82 -17.16 -32.57
CA ALA A 18 23.75 -16.23 -32.25
C ALA A 18 23.17 -16.62 -30.89
N ALA A 19 23.30 -15.73 -29.91
CA ALA A 19 22.62 -15.88 -28.63
C ALA A 19 21.11 -15.69 -28.86
N ILE A 20 20.38 -16.80 -28.92
CA ILE A 20 18.93 -16.81 -28.76
C ILE A 20 18.63 -16.43 -27.31
N ALA A 21 18.21 -15.18 -27.08
CA ALA A 21 17.67 -14.78 -25.80
C ALA A 21 16.28 -15.41 -25.67
N ASP A 22 16.12 -16.34 -24.73
CA ASP A 22 14.81 -16.87 -24.39
C ASP A 22 13.89 -15.71 -23.94
N PRO A 23 12.63 -15.65 -24.41
CA PRO A 23 11.69 -14.65 -23.95
C PRO A 23 11.51 -14.85 -22.44
N VAL A 24 11.83 -13.80 -21.67
CA VAL A 24 11.56 -13.75 -20.23
C VAL A 24 10.06 -13.97 -20.04
N ALA A 25 9.69 -15.14 -19.52
CA ALA A 25 8.30 -15.46 -19.22
C ALA A 25 7.79 -14.44 -18.18
N THR A 26 6.87 -13.58 -18.61
CA THR A 26 6.15 -12.69 -17.71
C THR A 26 5.09 -13.51 -16.99
N THR A 27 5.30 -13.77 -15.70
CA THR A 27 4.29 -14.44 -14.86
C THR A 27 2.99 -13.63 -14.91
N PRO A 28 1.84 -14.23 -15.25
CA PRO A 28 0.56 -13.53 -15.21
C PRO A 28 0.31 -12.93 -13.83
N VAL A 29 -0.03 -11.64 -13.77
CA VAL A 29 -0.40 -10.98 -12.51
C VAL A 29 -1.70 -11.61 -12.01
N ASP A 30 -1.74 -12.06 -10.75
CA ASP A 30 -2.96 -12.58 -10.13
C ASP A 30 -4.08 -11.51 -10.19
N PRO A 31 -5.22 -11.79 -10.86
CA PRO A 31 -6.32 -10.86 -10.96
C PRO A 31 -6.89 -10.40 -9.60
N ASN A 32 -6.84 -11.25 -8.57
CA ASN A 32 -7.31 -10.89 -7.23
C ASN A 32 -6.35 -9.91 -6.55
N LEU A 33 -5.05 -10.14 -6.66
CA LEU A 33 -4.03 -9.20 -6.19
C LEU A 33 -4.13 -7.84 -6.91
N GLN A 34 -4.30 -7.85 -8.23
CA GLN A 34 -4.48 -6.63 -9.00
C GLN A 34 -5.72 -5.86 -8.53
N ARG A 35 -6.87 -6.55 -8.39
CA ARG A 35 -8.12 -5.95 -7.91
C ARG A 35 -7.97 -5.33 -6.52
N ALA A 36 -7.33 -6.02 -5.58
CA ALA A 36 -7.03 -5.51 -4.25
C ALA A 36 -6.17 -4.25 -4.30
N GLN A 37 -5.08 -4.27 -5.08
CA GLN A 37 -4.18 -3.13 -5.22
C GLN A 37 -4.85 -1.92 -5.87
N THR A 38 -5.70 -2.14 -6.89
CA THR A 38 -6.50 -1.08 -7.52
C THR A 38 -7.46 -0.45 -6.52
N ALA A 39 -8.20 -1.24 -5.75
CA ALA A 39 -9.11 -0.73 -4.73
C ALA A 39 -8.38 0.06 -3.64
N MET A 40 -7.24 -0.44 -3.15
CA MET A 40 -6.41 0.28 -2.17
C MET A 40 -5.88 1.61 -2.74
N ALA A 41 -5.42 1.62 -3.99
CA ALA A 41 -4.93 2.84 -4.63
C ALA A 41 -6.05 3.87 -4.80
N GLU A 42 -7.23 3.43 -5.26
CA GLU A 42 -8.40 4.30 -5.41
C GLU A 42 -8.85 4.87 -4.08
N LEU A 43 -9.00 4.04 -3.03
CA LEU A 43 -9.37 4.51 -1.70
C LEU A 43 -8.35 5.56 -1.19
N GLY A 44 -7.05 5.28 -1.31
CA GLY A 44 -6.01 6.19 -0.87
C GLY A 44 -6.05 7.54 -1.60
N GLN A 45 -6.24 7.51 -2.92
CA GLN A 45 -6.29 8.71 -3.75
C GLN A 45 -7.54 9.53 -3.49
N THR A 46 -8.72 8.91 -3.48
CA THR A 46 -10.01 9.61 -3.27
C THR A 46 -10.04 10.28 -1.90
N LEU A 47 -9.58 9.60 -0.85
CA LEU A 47 -9.48 10.19 0.49
C LEU A 47 -8.51 11.37 0.53
N ARG A 48 -7.34 11.25 -0.13
CA ARG A 48 -6.34 12.34 -0.18
C ARG A 48 -6.91 13.55 -0.90
N THR A 49 -7.51 13.36 -2.07
CA THR A 49 -8.10 14.44 -2.87
C THR A 49 -9.20 15.15 -2.09
N ALA A 50 -10.18 14.41 -1.56
CA ALA A 50 -11.28 14.99 -0.79
C ALA A 50 -10.79 15.77 0.45
N LEU A 51 -9.78 15.25 1.15
CA LEU A 51 -9.15 15.95 2.28
C LEU A 51 -8.48 17.25 1.83
N GLN A 52 -7.69 17.21 0.76
CA GLN A 52 -6.96 18.38 0.28
C GLN A 52 -7.90 19.48 -0.20
N GLU A 53 -8.97 19.12 -0.92
CA GLU A 53 -10.01 20.06 -1.34
C GLU A 53 -10.70 20.70 -0.14
N LYS A 54 -11.05 19.90 0.88
CA LYS A 54 -11.71 20.41 2.08
C LYS A 54 -10.80 21.37 2.87
N ILE A 55 -9.52 21.03 3.00
CA ILE A 55 -8.53 21.91 3.64
C ILE A 55 -8.38 23.21 2.85
N ALA A 56 -8.31 23.15 1.52
CA ALA A 56 -8.12 24.32 0.67
C ALA A 56 -9.31 25.30 0.73
N ASN A 57 -10.54 24.77 0.76
CA ASN A 57 -11.75 25.58 0.71
C ASN A 57 -12.21 26.05 2.09
N ASP A 58 -12.12 25.19 3.11
CA ASP A 58 -12.80 25.39 4.40
C ASP A 58 -11.85 25.29 5.60
N GLY A 59 -10.56 25.01 5.37
CA GLY A 59 -9.56 24.88 6.42
C GLY A 59 -9.55 23.54 7.16
N VAL A 60 -8.53 23.38 8.01
CA VAL A 60 -8.21 22.11 8.68
C VAL A 60 -9.29 21.70 9.68
N VAL A 61 -9.85 22.66 10.43
CA VAL A 61 -10.93 22.40 11.40
C VAL A 61 -12.15 21.77 10.72
N ALA A 62 -12.57 22.31 9.57
CA ALA A 62 -13.68 21.76 8.81
C ALA A 62 -13.36 20.36 8.25
N ALA A 63 -12.11 20.11 7.86
CA ALA A 63 -11.65 18.83 7.36
C ALA A 63 -11.71 17.70 8.40
N VAL A 64 -11.49 17.99 9.70
CA VAL A 64 -11.58 16.99 10.79
C VAL A 64 -12.97 16.35 10.84
N THR A 65 -14.02 17.17 10.78
CA THR A 65 -15.41 16.71 10.83
C THR A 65 -15.80 16.04 9.52
N PHE A 66 -15.48 16.69 8.38
CA PHE A 66 -15.77 16.15 7.06
C PHE A 66 -15.23 14.73 6.87
N CYS A 67 -13.95 14.51 7.17
CA CYS A 67 -13.34 13.19 6.99
C CYS A 67 -13.91 12.12 7.93
N ALA A 68 -14.52 12.49 9.06
CA ALA A 68 -15.16 11.52 9.95
C ALA A 68 -16.34 10.82 9.28
N ASP A 69 -17.12 11.61 8.54
CA ASP A 69 -18.37 11.18 7.93
C ASP A 69 -18.09 10.62 6.52
N GLU A 70 -17.16 11.25 5.80
CA GLU A 70 -16.87 10.96 4.41
C GLU A 70 -15.96 9.73 4.22
N ALA A 71 -14.97 9.53 5.09
CA ALA A 71 -14.05 8.42 4.93
C ALA A 71 -14.70 7.02 4.97
N PRO A 72 -15.64 6.70 5.88
CA PRO A 72 -16.33 5.41 5.84
C PRO A 72 -17.22 5.28 4.60
N ARG A 73 -17.83 6.37 4.11
CA ARG A 73 -18.62 6.39 2.89
C ARG A 73 -17.78 6.03 1.66
N ILE A 74 -16.65 6.69 1.46
CA ILE A 74 -15.70 6.40 0.37
C ILE A 74 -15.21 4.95 0.45
N ALA A 75 -14.87 4.46 1.65
CA ALA A 75 -14.42 3.07 1.82
C ALA A 75 -15.49 2.05 1.41
N ALA A 76 -16.76 2.30 1.74
CA ALA A 76 -17.88 1.46 1.32
C ALA A 76 -18.07 1.48 -0.21
N GLU A 77 -18.03 2.66 -0.84
CA GLU A 77 -18.18 2.80 -2.30
C GLU A 77 -17.06 2.09 -3.07
N VAL A 78 -15.80 2.27 -2.63
CA VAL A 78 -14.66 1.58 -3.26
C VAL A 78 -14.75 0.06 -3.02
N SER A 79 -15.20 -0.37 -1.84
CA SER A 79 -15.42 -1.79 -1.54
C SER A 79 -16.45 -2.40 -2.49
N GLU A 80 -17.60 -1.74 -2.66
CA GLU A 80 -18.68 -2.18 -3.55
C GLU A 80 -18.22 -2.20 -5.02
N LYS A 81 -17.62 -1.10 -5.50
CA LYS A 81 -17.14 -0.95 -6.88
C LYS A 81 -16.19 -2.08 -7.30
N HIS A 82 -15.30 -2.49 -6.41
CA HIS A 82 -14.27 -3.49 -6.71
C HIS A 82 -14.63 -4.89 -6.22
N GLY A 83 -15.75 -5.09 -5.51
CA GLY A 83 -16.10 -6.38 -4.92
C GLY A 83 -15.03 -6.90 -3.96
N VAL A 84 -14.45 -6.01 -3.15
CA VAL A 84 -13.45 -6.33 -2.12
C VAL A 84 -13.83 -5.65 -0.81
N THR A 85 -13.32 -6.10 0.33
CA THR A 85 -13.38 -5.28 1.54
C THR A 85 -12.11 -4.44 1.59
N VAL A 86 -12.22 -3.11 1.59
CA VAL A 86 -11.05 -2.21 1.66
C VAL A 86 -11.21 -1.20 2.80
N GLY A 87 -10.09 -0.84 3.44
CA GLY A 87 -10.14 0.09 4.56
C GLY A 87 -8.78 0.63 4.98
N ARG A 88 -8.78 1.31 6.12
CA ARG A 88 -7.57 1.80 6.78
C ARG A 88 -7.56 1.34 8.22
N THR A 89 -6.38 1.21 8.80
CA THR A 89 -6.23 0.84 10.22
C THR A 89 -4.93 1.40 10.79
N SER A 90 -4.84 1.49 12.11
CA SER A 90 -3.64 1.93 12.81
C SER A 90 -3.68 1.50 14.27
N VAL A 91 -2.50 1.24 14.86
CA VAL A 91 -2.37 1.10 16.32
C VAL A 91 -2.78 2.40 17.02
N ARG A 92 -2.43 3.55 16.41
CA ARG A 92 -2.81 4.90 16.83
C ARG A 92 -3.93 5.42 15.93
N HIS A 93 -5.10 4.80 16.04
CA HIS A 93 -6.28 5.17 15.26
C HIS A 93 -7.01 6.38 15.86
N ARG A 94 -7.68 7.14 14.98
CA ARG A 94 -8.52 8.27 15.37
C ARG A 94 -9.96 7.87 15.63
N SER A 95 -10.48 7.01 14.76
CA SER A 95 -11.81 6.41 14.87
C SER A 95 -11.68 4.97 15.35
N ALA A 96 -12.51 4.59 16.33
CA ALA A 96 -12.57 3.22 16.85
C ALA A 96 -12.94 2.19 15.78
N ALA A 97 -13.64 2.60 14.72
CA ALA A 97 -13.96 1.75 13.56
C ALA A 97 -12.70 1.29 12.79
N ASN A 98 -11.56 1.96 12.98
CA ASN A 98 -10.27 1.60 12.38
C ASN A 98 -9.38 0.81 13.35
N THR A 99 -9.96 0.18 14.39
CA THR A 99 -9.24 -0.75 15.26
C THR A 99 -8.77 -1.95 14.43
N PRO A 100 -7.48 -2.33 14.50
CA PRO A 100 -6.97 -3.43 13.70
C PRO A 100 -7.54 -4.78 14.14
N SER A 101 -7.86 -5.63 13.17
CA SER A 101 -8.01 -7.08 13.38
C SER A 101 -6.65 -7.74 13.67
N ASP A 102 -6.65 -9.01 14.04
CA ASP A 102 -5.42 -9.72 14.42
C ASP A 102 -4.36 -9.72 13.31
N TRP A 103 -4.74 -9.99 12.07
CA TRP A 103 -3.80 -9.99 10.94
C TRP A 103 -3.28 -8.59 10.62
N GLN A 104 -4.15 -7.57 10.75
CA GLN A 104 -3.76 -6.18 10.55
C GLN A 104 -2.79 -5.72 11.62
N ARG A 105 -2.99 -6.14 12.87
CA ARG A 105 -2.08 -5.88 13.99
C ARG A 105 -0.72 -6.53 13.75
N ALA A 106 -0.69 -7.82 13.39
CA ALA A 106 0.55 -8.51 13.06
C ALA A 106 1.31 -7.82 11.90
N THR A 107 0.58 -7.34 10.89
CA THR A 107 1.16 -6.59 9.77
C THR A 107 1.70 -5.22 10.20
N LEU A 108 0.98 -4.50 11.06
CA LEU A 108 1.43 -3.23 11.65
C LEU A 108 2.73 -3.41 12.44
N ASP A 109 2.81 -4.44 13.27
CA ASP A 109 3.97 -4.73 14.11
C ASP A 109 5.20 -5.13 13.27
N ALA A 110 4.98 -5.93 12.22
CA ALA A 110 6.02 -6.27 11.26
C ALA A 110 6.53 -5.02 10.53
N PHE A 111 5.64 -4.14 10.07
CA PHE A 111 6.04 -2.92 9.37
C PHE A 111 6.73 -1.93 10.32
N ALA A 112 6.27 -1.80 11.56
CA ALA A 112 6.93 -0.98 12.56
C ALA A 112 8.38 -1.45 12.82
N THR A 113 8.61 -2.75 12.88
CA THR A 113 9.96 -3.33 13.02
C THR A 113 10.85 -2.99 11.82
N ARG A 114 10.32 -3.11 10.59
CA ARG A 114 11.04 -2.75 9.35
C ARG A 114 11.42 -1.28 9.32
N VAL A 115 10.48 -0.40 9.68
CA VAL A 115 10.71 1.05 9.77
C VAL A 115 11.76 1.38 10.82
N ALA A 116 11.74 0.73 11.99
CA ALA A 116 12.77 0.89 13.01
C ALA A 116 14.17 0.46 12.53
N ASN A 117 14.23 -0.46 11.56
CA ASN A 117 15.47 -0.88 10.89
C ASN A 117 15.83 -0.03 9.67
N GLY A 118 15.14 1.08 9.42
CA GLY A 118 15.46 2.04 8.36
C GLY A 118 14.79 1.79 7.01
N GLU A 119 13.85 0.86 6.91
CA GLU A 119 13.08 0.65 5.68
C GLU A 119 11.98 1.72 5.49
N ASP A 120 11.58 1.97 4.24
CA ASP A 120 10.48 2.89 3.94
C ASP A 120 9.15 2.35 4.50
N PRO A 121 8.35 3.12 5.25
CA PRO A 121 7.05 2.67 5.72
C PRO A 121 6.05 2.28 4.62
N ALA A 122 6.21 2.74 3.38
CA ALA A 122 5.29 2.52 2.28
C ALA A 122 5.41 1.14 1.59
N VAL A 123 5.88 0.13 2.32
CA VAL A 123 5.97 -1.26 1.84
C VAL A 123 4.60 -1.91 1.67
N VAL A 124 4.57 -2.89 0.76
CA VAL A 124 3.40 -3.73 0.49
C VAL A 124 3.68 -5.13 1.02
N ALA A 125 2.66 -5.76 1.62
CA ALA A 125 2.66 -7.18 1.96
C ALA A 125 1.35 -7.81 1.49
N SER A 126 1.42 -9.07 1.07
CA SER A 126 0.26 -9.88 0.75
C SER A 126 0.40 -11.26 1.40
N THR A 127 -0.73 -11.79 1.86
CA THR A 127 -0.84 -13.17 2.36
C THR A 127 -2.09 -13.79 1.79
N GLU A 128 -1.98 -15.05 1.36
CA GLU A 128 -3.09 -15.81 0.82
C GLU A 128 -3.35 -17.04 1.68
N SER A 129 -4.61 -17.31 1.92
CA SER A 129 -5.11 -18.59 2.44
C SER A 129 -6.14 -19.13 1.46
N ASN A 130 -6.58 -20.38 1.63
CA ASN A 130 -7.56 -21.01 0.73
C ASN A 130 -8.89 -20.23 0.59
N ALA A 131 -9.21 -19.32 1.51
CA ALA A 131 -10.47 -18.58 1.51
C ALA A 131 -10.33 -17.07 1.24
N VAL A 132 -9.17 -16.48 1.55
CA VAL A 132 -8.98 -15.03 1.49
C VAL A 132 -7.57 -14.65 1.08
N LEU A 133 -7.47 -13.69 0.16
CA LEU A 133 -6.27 -12.92 -0.13
C LEU A 133 -6.32 -11.61 0.67
N ARG A 134 -5.27 -11.34 1.43
CA ARG A 134 -5.08 -10.12 2.22
C ARG A 134 -3.92 -9.33 1.64
N VAL A 135 -4.13 -8.03 1.46
CA VAL A 135 -3.12 -7.11 0.96
C VAL A 135 -3.09 -5.88 1.88
N ALA A 136 -1.90 -5.41 2.21
CA ALA A 136 -1.72 -4.21 3.00
C ALA A 136 -0.55 -3.39 2.46
N LYS A 137 -0.69 -2.07 2.58
CA LYS A 137 0.36 -1.09 2.29
C LYS A 137 0.48 -0.12 3.45
N GLY A 138 1.70 0.15 3.88
CA GLY A 138 1.93 1.11 4.95
C GLY A 138 1.70 2.54 4.48
N ILE A 139 1.19 3.37 5.39
CA ILE A 139 0.94 4.79 5.18
C ILE A 139 2.09 5.55 5.84
N LYS A 140 2.98 6.11 5.03
CA LYS A 140 4.05 6.98 5.51
C LYS A 140 3.50 8.36 5.88
N VAL A 141 3.93 8.90 7.01
CA VAL A 141 3.62 10.28 7.40
C VAL A 141 4.41 11.25 6.53
N GLU A 142 3.68 12.14 5.84
CA GLU A 142 4.22 13.24 5.04
C GLU A 142 3.93 14.59 5.73
N ALA A 143 4.53 15.68 5.24
CA ALA A 143 4.38 17.01 5.86
C ALA A 143 2.92 17.45 6.06
N PRO A 144 1.98 17.29 5.10
CA PRO A 144 0.58 17.66 5.31
C PRO A 144 -0.11 16.87 6.41
N CYS A 145 0.32 15.63 6.67
CA CYS A 145 -0.26 14.80 7.74
C CYS A 145 -0.05 15.45 9.12
N LEU A 146 1.08 16.15 9.31
CA LEU A 146 1.48 16.71 10.60
C LEU A 146 0.56 17.84 11.07
N MET A 147 -0.24 18.44 10.19
CA MET A 147 -1.25 19.45 10.54
C MET A 147 -2.27 18.93 11.57
N CYS A 148 -2.54 17.62 11.57
CA CYS A 148 -3.49 16.98 12.49
C CYS A 148 -2.92 15.78 13.25
N HIS A 149 -1.79 15.23 12.79
CA HIS A 149 -1.21 14.00 13.32
C HIS A 149 0.16 14.22 13.98
N GLY A 150 0.71 15.44 13.90
CA GLY A 150 2.03 15.79 14.42
C GLY A 150 2.16 15.73 15.95
N PRO A 151 3.31 16.15 16.50
CA PRO A 151 3.49 16.36 17.93
C PRO A 151 2.37 17.25 18.48
N LYS A 152 1.85 16.93 19.68
CA LYS A 152 0.65 17.58 20.23
C LYS A 152 0.82 19.10 20.39
N ASP A 153 2.03 19.53 20.73
CA ASP A 153 2.45 20.92 20.84
C ASP A 153 2.62 21.64 19.50
N SER A 154 2.71 20.88 18.39
CA SER A 154 2.81 21.40 17.03
C SER A 154 1.47 21.50 16.30
N ILE A 155 0.39 20.94 16.87
CA ILE A 155 -0.96 21.02 16.29
C ILE A 155 -1.61 22.33 16.74
N ALA A 156 -2.22 23.05 15.81
CA ALA A 156 -2.91 24.31 16.11
C ALA A 156 -4.03 24.10 17.15
N PRO A 157 -4.22 25.01 18.13
CA PRO A 157 -5.16 24.82 19.23
C PRO A 157 -6.62 24.56 18.78
N ASP A 158 -7.06 25.24 17.74
CA ASP A 158 -8.39 25.08 17.15
C ASP A 158 -8.57 23.69 16.50
N VAL A 159 -7.54 23.19 15.81
CA VAL A 159 -7.51 21.83 15.24
C VAL A 159 -7.52 20.78 16.36
N ALA A 160 -6.72 20.96 17.41
CA ALA A 160 -6.71 20.05 18.55
C ALA A 160 -8.07 20.00 19.27
N GLN A 161 -8.73 21.15 19.41
CA GLN A 161 -10.09 21.24 19.95
C GLN A 161 -11.10 20.51 19.06
N ALA A 162 -11.06 20.73 17.75
CA ALA A 162 -11.95 20.06 16.80
C ALA A 162 -11.77 18.53 16.81
N ILE A 163 -10.51 18.07 16.87
CA ILE A 163 -10.19 16.63 17.01
C ILE A 163 -10.77 16.08 18.30
N THR A 164 -10.56 16.75 19.44
CA THR A 164 -11.05 16.27 20.74
C THR A 164 -12.57 16.21 20.78
N ALA A 165 -13.25 17.22 20.20
CA ALA A 165 -14.70 17.27 20.15
C ALA A 165 -15.30 16.15 19.28
N LYS A 166 -14.72 15.88 18.11
CA LYS A 166 -15.23 14.85 17.18
C LYS A 166 -14.75 13.44 17.56
N TYR A 167 -13.59 13.32 18.18
CA TYR A 167 -12.93 12.06 18.52
C TYR A 167 -12.41 12.09 19.98
N PRO A 168 -13.29 11.90 20.98
CA PRO A 168 -12.90 11.95 22.39
C PRO A 168 -11.85 10.89 22.80
N ALA A 169 -11.75 9.80 22.03
CA ALA A 169 -10.79 8.71 22.22
C ALA A 169 -9.65 8.72 21.18
N ASP A 170 -9.33 9.86 20.56
CA ASP A 170 -8.28 9.96 19.54
C ASP A 170 -6.91 9.50 20.08
N LEU A 171 -6.27 8.59 19.35
CA LEU A 171 -4.89 8.15 19.60
C LEU A 171 -3.92 8.65 18.52
N ALA A 172 -4.42 9.34 17.49
CA ALA A 172 -3.69 9.62 16.27
C ALA A 172 -2.87 10.93 16.30
N THR A 173 -2.22 11.27 17.41
CA THR A 173 -1.32 12.44 17.53
C THR A 173 0.02 12.05 18.13
N GLY A 174 1.07 12.80 17.80
CA GLY A 174 2.46 12.51 18.18
C GLY A 174 3.28 11.81 17.08
N PHE A 175 2.89 11.91 15.81
CA PHE A 175 3.68 11.39 14.69
C PHE A 175 4.74 12.40 14.24
N ARG A 176 5.80 11.91 13.59
CA ARG A 176 6.86 12.66 12.94
C ARG A 176 6.92 12.31 11.45
N LEU A 177 7.60 13.14 10.67
CA LEU A 177 7.82 12.90 9.25
C LEU A 177 8.53 11.55 9.05
N GLY A 178 7.99 10.70 8.17
CA GLY A 178 8.53 9.37 7.92
C GLY A 178 8.04 8.27 8.87
N ASP A 179 7.24 8.59 9.89
CA ASP A 179 6.63 7.55 10.73
C ASP A 179 5.65 6.66 9.94
N LEU A 180 5.43 5.44 10.44
CA LEU A 180 4.32 4.59 10.01
C LEU A 180 3.00 5.10 10.64
N ARG A 181 2.14 5.73 9.84
CA ARG A 181 0.83 6.21 10.28
C ARG A 181 -0.16 5.07 10.53
N GLY A 182 -0.07 4.00 9.76
CA GLY A 182 -1.03 2.90 9.73
C GLY A 182 -0.95 2.13 8.42
N LEU A 183 -2.00 1.38 8.09
CA LEU A 183 -2.13 0.64 6.84
C LEU A 183 -3.34 1.14 6.05
N ILE A 184 -3.23 1.09 4.72
CA ILE A 184 -4.36 0.85 3.83
C ILE A 184 -4.37 -0.64 3.49
N TRP A 185 -5.54 -1.27 3.48
CA TRP A 185 -5.64 -2.72 3.37
C TRP A 185 -6.84 -3.14 2.54
N ALA A 186 -6.75 -4.33 1.93
CA ALA A 186 -7.85 -4.99 1.24
C ALA A 186 -7.90 -6.49 1.58
N GLU A 187 -9.11 -7.04 1.63
CA GLU A 187 -9.41 -8.46 1.68
C GLU A 187 -10.27 -8.86 0.47
N VAL A 188 -9.85 -9.92 -0.20
CA VAL A 188 -10.55 -10.50 -1.34
C VAL A 188 -10.97 -11.92 -0.96
N SER A 189 -12.28 -12.17 -0.95
CA SER A 189 -12.79 -13.54 -0.80
C SER A 189 -12.47 -14.33 -2.06
N LEU A 190 -11.81 -15.48 -1.91
CA LEU A 190 -11.39 -16.33 -3.03
C LEU A 190 -12.45 -17.39 -3.39
N GLY A 191 -13.52 -17.49 -2.58
CA GLY A 191 -14.50 -18.56 -2.66
C GLY A 191 -13.91 -19.89 -2.21
N ALA A 192 -14.74 -20.83 -1.77
CA ALA A 192 -14.31 -22.22 -1.70
C ALA A 192 -14.23 -22.74 -3.14
N THR A 193 -13.07 -22.65 -3.78
CA THR A 193 -12.84 -23.38 -5.03
C THR A 193 -12.74 -24.86 -4.69
N GLY A 194 -13.89 -25.52 -4.58
CA GLY A 194 -13.99 -26.87 -5.10
C GLY A 194 -13.81 -26.77 -6.62
N VAL A 195 -13.00 -27.68 -7.17
CA VAL A 195 -12.62 -27.83 -8.58
C VAL A 195 -11.32 -27.09 -8.98
N ASP A 196 -10.25 -27.89 -9.01
CA ASP A 196 -9.01 -27.83 -9.80
C ASP A 196 -8.52 -26.48 -10.32
N ARG A 197 -7.40 -26.02 -9.73
CA ARG A 197 -6.41 -25.20 -10.46
C ARG A 197 -5.68 -26.13 -11.45
N PRO A 198 -5.44 -25.70 -12.71
CA PRO A 198 -4.79 -26.51 -13.73
C PRO A 198 -3.33 -26.87 -13.37
#